data_AF-A0A2T6DFI0-F1
#
_entry.id   AF-A0A2T6DFI0-F1
#
_cell.length_a   1.000
_cell.length_b   1.000
_cell.length_c   1.000
_cell.angle_alpha   90.00
_cell.angle_beta   90.00
_cell.angle_gamma   90.00
#
_symmetry.space_group_name_H-M   'P 1'
#
loop_
_entity.id
_entity.type
_entity.pdbx_description
1 polymer ?
#
loop_
_entity_poly.entity_id
_entity_poly.type
_entity_poly.pdbx_seq_one_letter_code
_entity_poly.pdbx_strand_id
1 'polypeptide(L)'
;MKQRVLIAVLTLLGFAAGFAARLLTESGPNVPPPPTPGTEFVRSGNGAGQAENKERRSPTYSEKDRTRLLTDIQKIRPQIETYRVRIDQIGDEFERDVLAILDPEQRQKFEARLKKNAERRAKGEKEAAETTTLSDEQIFRLQQEPLWNALWNVAINWRLERLTRDYKLDDQQQARVRVLLQQRREKFLELVDATPPPSIMLSRLAPQAEKLGAAPAKN
;
A
#
# COMPACT_ATOMS: atom_id res chain seq x y z
N MET A 1 -73.52 5.97 1.32
CA MET A 1 -72.56 6.55 2.30
C MET A 1 -72.26 5.60 3.47
N LYS A 2 -73.25 4.92 4.08
CA LYS A 2 -73.06 4.03 5.24
C LYS A 2 -72.03 2.90 5.06
N GLN A 3 -71.96 2.29 3.87
CA GLN A 3 -71.04 1.18 3.59
C GLN A 3 -69.56 1.62 3.50
N ARG A 4 -69.30 2.83 2.99
CA ARG A 4 -67.93 3.40 2.93
C ARG A 4 -67.41 3.80 4.31
N VAL A 5 -68.31 4.29 5.17
CA VAL A 5 -67.99 4.58 6.59
C VAL A 5 -67.71 3.29 7.36
N LEU A 6 -68.49 2.23 7.13
CA LEU A 6 -68.27 0.94 7.77
C LEU A 6 -66.93 0.30 7.39
N ILE A 7 -66.54 0.39 6.12
CA ILE A 7 -65.21 -0.07 5.66
C ILE A 7 -64.10 0.75 6.33
N ALA A 8 -64.23 2.08 6.36
CA ALA A 8 -63.23 2.95 6.99
C ALA A 8 -63.03 2.65 8.48
N VAL A 9 -64.12 2.41 9.21
CA VAL A 9 -64.08 2.03 10.64
C VAL A 9 -63.44 0.66 10.84
N LEU A 10 -63.76 -0.33 10.00
CA LEU A 10 -63.16 -1.67 10.07
C LEU A 10 -61.65 -1.65 9.81
N THR A 11 -61.18 -0.85 8.84
CA THR A 11 -59.74 -0.67 8.60
C THR A 11 -59.03 -0.01 9.78
N LEU A 12 -59.66 0.98 10.42
CA LEU A 12 -59.11 1.64 11.60
C LEU A 12 -59.02 0.69 12.79
N LEU A 13 -60.03 -0.16 12.98
CA LEU A 13 -60.04 -1.19 14.02
C LEU A 13 -58.97 -2.26 13.79
N GLY A 14 -58.80 -2.73 12.55
CA GLY A 14 -57.74 -3.69 12.20
C GLY A 14 -56.34 -3.12 12.46
N PHE A 15 -56.13 -1.85 12.12
CA PHE A 15 -54.85 -1.17 12.37
C PHE A 15 -54.60 -0.93 13.86
N ALA A 16 -55.62 -0.53 14.62
CA ALA A 16 -55.52 -0.34 16.07
C ALA A 16 -55.25 -1.66 16.81
N ALA A 17 -55.88 -2.76 16.40
CA ALA A 17 -55.62 -4.09 16.96
C ALA A 17 -54.17 -4.55 16.69
N GLY A 18 -53.66 -4.34 15.47
CA GLY A 18 -52.26 -4.64 15.13
C GLY A 18 -51.26 -3.77 15.91
N PHE A 19 -51.58 -2.49 16.11
CA PHE A 19 -50.74 -1.57 16.88
C PHE A 19 -50.71 -1.91 18.38
N ALA A 20 -51.86 -2.26 18.97
CA ALA A 20 -51.94 -2.71 20.37
C ALA A 20 -51.20 -4.05 20.58
N ALA A 21 -51.30 -4.99 19.64
CA ALA A 21 -50.55 -6.24 19.68
C ALA A 21 -49.03 -6.00 19.66
N ARG A 22 -48.57 -5.01 18.88
CA ARG A 22 -47.16 -4.60 18.84
C ARG A 22 -46.69 -4.00 20.16
N LEU A 23 -47.48 -3.10 20.76
CA LEU A 23 -47.17 -2.51 22.07
C LEU A 23 -47.09 -3.55 23.19
N LEU A 24 -47.89 -4.62 23.13
CA LEU A 24 -47.89 -5.69 24.13
C LEU A 24 -46.76 -6.70 23.93
N THR A 25 -46.19 -6.81 22.72
CA THR A 25 -45.13 -7.79 22.40
C THR A 25 -43.71 -7.22 22.43
N GLU A 26 -43.54 -5.89 22.33
CA GLU A 26 -42.25 -5.22 22.51
C GLU A 26 -41.92 -5.04 24.01
N SER A 27 -41.82 -6.16 24.76
CA SER A 27 -41.26 -6.20 26.11
C SER A 27 -39.84 -6.77 26.07
N GLY A 28 -38.85 -5.93 25.73
CA GLY A 28 -37.43 -6.19 25.98
C GLY A 28 -36.51 -6.15 24.74
N PRO A 29 -35.32 -5.53 24.83
CA PRO A 29 -34.33 -5.57 23.77
C PRO A 29 -33.61 -6.93 23.82
N ASN A 30 -34.00 -7.87 22.97
CA ASN A 30 -33.30 -9.15 22.83
C ASN A 30 -32.30 -9.17 21.66
N VAL A 31 -31.92 -7.99 21.17
CA VAL A 31 -30.95 -7.85 20.08
C VAL A 31 -29.90 -6.83 20.52
N PRO A 32 -28.60 -7.19 20.51
CA PRO A 32 -27.55 -6.22 20.77
C PRO A 32 -27.64 -5.08 19.75
N PRO A 33 -27.32 -3.84 20.15
CA PRO A 33 -27.31 -2.71 19.22
C PRO A 33 -26.43 -3.03 18.01
N PRO A 34 -26.81 -2.59 16.81
CA PRO A 34 -26.01 -2.82 15.61
C PRO A 34 -24.60 -2.26 15.83
N PRO A 35 -23.56 -2.99 15.38
CA PRO A 35 -22.18 -2.52 15.53
C PRO A 35 -22.01 -1.17 14.83
N THR A 36 -21.33 -0.24 15.51
CA THR A 36 -21.04 1.08 14.96
C THR A 36 -20.18 0.91 13.69
N PRO A 37 -20.51 1.58 12.57
CA PRO A 37 -19.70 1.50 11.35
C PRO A 37 -18.22 1.78 11.65
N GLY A 38 -17.33 0.89 11.22
CA GLY A 38 -15.89 1.01 11.45
C GLY A 38 -15.34 0.19 12.62
N THR A 39 -16.20 -0.44 13.43
CA THR A 39 -15.76 -1.39 14.48
C THR A 39 -15.26 -2.71 13.89
N GLU A 40 -15.68 -3.08 12.68
CA GLU A 40 -15.18 -4.28 11.98
C GLU A 40 -13.70 -4.21 11.55
N PHE A 41 -13.09 -3.01 11.55
CA PHE A 41 -11.65 -2.83 11.29
C PHE A 41 -10.81 -2.77 12.56
N VAL A 42 -11.45 -2.70 13.74
CA VAL A 42 -10.77 -2.80 15.02
C VAL A 42 -10.81 -4.26 15.43
N ARG A 43 -9.70 -4.97 15.17
CA ARG A 43 -9.51 -6.34 15.66
C ARG A 43 -9.72 -6.31 17.18
N SER A 44 -10.83 -6.88 17.65
CA SER A 44 -11.12 -6.99 19.07
C SER A 44 -10.02 -7.81 19.72
N GLY A 45 -9.06 -7.11 20.33
CA GLY A 45 -8.09 -7.69 21.23
C GLY A 45 -8.79 -7.86 22.56
N ASN A 46 -9.15 -9.10 22.91
CA ASN A 46 -9.54 -9.43 24.27
C ASN A 46 -8.42 -9.01 25.21
N GLY A 47 -8.64 -7.94 25.96
CA GLY A 47 -7.68 -7.38 26.89
C GLY A 47 -8.16 -6.06 27.44
N ALA A 48 -9.03 -6.12 28.46
CA ALA A 48 -9.26 -4.99 29.34
C ALA A 48 -7.93 -4.64 30.02
N GLY A 49 -7.30 -3.57 29.57
CA GLY A 49 -6.03 -3.09 30.08
C GLY A 49 -5.57 -1.90 29.27
N GLN A 50 -5.79 -0.71 29.83
CA GLN A 50 -5.10 0.56 29.56
C GLN A 50 -4.61 0.76 28.12
N ALA A 51 -5.36 1.60 27.38
CA ALA A 51 -4.86 2.26 26.19
C ALA A 51 -3.80 3.31 26.59
N GLU A 52 -2.63 2.85 27.05
CA GLU A 52 -1.40 3.56 26.77
C GLU A 52 -1.13 3.43 25.28
N ASN A 53 -0.85 4.58 24.69
CA ASN A 53 -0.41 4.82 23.32
C ASN A 53 0.59 3.73 22.87
N LYS A 54 0.10 2.60 22.33
CA LYS A 54 0.93 1.67 21.57
C LYS A 54 1.20 2.35 20.25
N GLU A 55 2.19 3.25 20.28
CA GLU A 55 3.01 3.57 19.12
C GLU A 55 3.20 2.28 18.32
N ARG A 56 3.08 2.37 16.99
CA ARG A 56 3.37 1.27 16.07
C ARG A 56 4.81 0.83 16.30
N ARG A 57 5.05 -0.05 17.28
CA ARG A 57 6.39 -0.51 17.64
C ARG A 57 6.88 -1.33 16.48
N SER A 58 7.84 -0.77 15.77
CA SER A 58 8.66 -1.47 14.78
C SER A 58 9.18 -2.76 15.39
N PRO A 59 9.29 -3.85 14.62
CA PRO A 59 9.82 -5.11 15.14
C PRO A 59 11.23 -4.87 15.67
N THR A 60 11.50 -5.39 16.87
CA THR A 60 12.84 -5.38 17.45
C THR A 60 13.67 -6.50 16.83
N TYR A 61 14.83 -6.19 16.26
CA TYR A 61 15.71 -7.19 15.64
C TYR A 61 16.79 -7.61 16.63
N SER A 62 16.77 -8.89 17.03
CA SER A 62 17.85 -9.44 17.85
C SER A 62 19.15 -9.55 17.04
N GLU A 63 20.28 -9.70 17.73
CA GLU A 63 21.58 -9.96 17.09
C GLU A 63 21.55 -11.23 16.21
N LYS A 64 20.80 -12.25 16.64
CA LYS A 64 20.58 -13.48 15.85
C LYS A 64 19.81 -13.18 14.57
N ASP A 65 18.80 -12.32 14.61
CA ASP A 65 18.02 -11.93 13.43
C ASP A 65 18.88 -11.14 12.43
N ARG A 66 19.68 -10.19 12.92
CA ARG A 66 20.62 -9.40 12.10
C ARG A 66 21.66 -10.29 11.42
N THR A 67 22.22 -11.26 12.17
CA THR A 67 23.17 -12.24 11.64
C THR A 67 22.54 -13.14 10.58
N ARG A 68 21.29 -13.59 10.82
CA ARG A 68 20.53 -14.36 9.84
C ARG A 68 20.28 -13.56 8.57
N LEU A 69 19.87 -12.30 8.67
CA LEU A 69 19.65 -11.43 7.51
C LEU A 69 20.93 -11.24 6.68
N LEU A 70 22.06 -11.04 7.33
CA LEU A 70 23.36 -10.92 6.66
C LEU A 70 23.71 -12.22 5.91
N THR A 71 23.49 -13.37 6.54
CA THR A 71 23.70 -14.69 5.92
C THR A 71 22.79 -14.90 4.72
N ASP A 72 21.49 -14.60 4.86
CA ASP A 72 20.51 -14.72 3.79
C ASP A 72 20.90 -13.81 2.61
N ILE A 73 21.26 -12.55 2.86
CA ILE A 73 21.72 -11.61 1.81
C ILE A 73 22.96 -12.15 1.09
N GLN A 74 23.95 -12.68 1.81
CA GLN A 74 25.16 -13.25 1.19
C GLN A 74 24.82 -14.44 0.29
N LYS A 75 23.93 -15.33 0.76
CA LYS A 75 23.53 -16.53 0.01
C LYS A 75 22.85 -16.20 -1.31
N ILE A 76 22.01 -15.16 -1.34
CA ILE A 76 21.19 -14.81 -2.52
C ILE A 76 21.61 -13.52 -3.23
N ARG A 77 22.80 -12.99 -2.91
CA ARG A 77 23.34 -11.75 -3.49
C ARG A 77 23.19 -11.66 -5.02
N PRO A 78 23.58 -12.67 -5.83
CA PRO A 78 23.46 -12.57 -7.28
C PRO A 78 22.00 -12.47 -7.75
N GLN A 79 21.06 -13.15 -7.07
CA GLN A 79 19.63 -13.03 -7.41
C GLN A 79 19.09 -11.65 -7.04
N ILE A 80 19.52 -11.09 -5.89
CA ILE A 80 19.16 -9.72 -5.49
C ILE A 80 19.64 -8.69 -6.51
N GLU A 81 20.91 -8.78 -6.94
CA GLU A 81 21.49 -7.84 -7.90
C GLU A 81 20.80 -7.95 -9.26
N THR A 82 20.54 -9.18 -9.73
CA THR A 82 19.81 -9.42 -10.97
C THR A 82 18.42 -8.80 -10.91
N TYR A 83 17.66 -9.03 -9.83
CA TYR A 83 16.34 -8.44 -9.64
C TYR A 83 16.38 -6.91 -9.66
N ARG A 84 17.37 -6.29 -8.99
CA ARG A 84 17.52 -4.83 -8.94
C ARG A 84 17.80 -4.22 -10.30
N VAL A 85 18.73 -4.81 -11.05
CA VAL A 85 19.04 -4.34 -12.40
C VAL A 85 17.79 -4.45 -13.30
N ARG A 86 17.06 -5.57 -13.21
CA ARG A 86 15.85 -5.78 -14.02
C ARG A 86 14.73 -4.81 -13.66
N ILE A 87 14.49 -4.54 -12.38
CA ILE A 87 13.44 -3.58 -11.99
C ILE A 87 13.79 -2.15 -12.40
N ASP A 88 15.05 -1.76 -12.32
CA ASP A 88 15.51 -0.43 -12.78
C ASP A 88 15.37 -0.32 -14.30
N GLN A 89 15.76 -1.34 -15.07
CA GLN A 89 15.54 -1.40 -16.52
C GLN A 89 14.06 -1.24 -16.90
N ILE A 90 13.15 -1.96 -16.23
CA ILE A 90 11.70 -1.82 -16.46
C ILE A 90 11.24 -0.36 -16.22
N GLY A 91 11.78 0.29 -15.20
CA GLY A 91 11.51 1.70 -14.89
C GLY A 91 12.03 2.64 -15.98
N ASP A 92 13.30 2.50 -16.36
CA ASP A 92 13.98 3.36 -17.33
C ASP A 92 13.38 3.24 -18.73
N GLU A 93 13.03 2.02 -19.16
CA GLU A 93 12.32 1.78 -20.42
C GLU A 93 10.99 2.53 -20.45
N PHE A 94 10.20 2.42 -19.37
CA PHE A 94 8.94 3.13 -19.26
C PHE A 94 9.12 4.65 -19.32
N GLU A 95 10.11 5.20 -18.60
CA GLU A 95 10.36 6.64 -18.59
C GLU A 95 10.79 7.17 -19.97
N ARG A 96 11.66 6.44 -20.67
CA ARG A 96 12.05 6.74 -22.05
C ARG A 96 10.86 6.70 -23.00
N ASP A 97 10.03 5.67 -22.92
CA ASP A 97 8.93 5.47 -23.85
C ASP A 97 7.79 6.49 -23.60
N VAL A 98 7.60 6.92 -22.34
CA VAL A 98 6.70 8.04 -22.01
C VAL A 98 7.21 9.35 -22.63
N LEU A 99 8.51 9.65 -22.52
CA LEU A 99 9.08 10.87 -23.12
C LEU A 99 8.78 10.96 -24.64
N ALA A 100 8.78 9.84 -25.35
CA ALA A 100 8.45 9.81 -26.77
C ALA A 100 6.99 10.21 -27.09
N ILE A 101 6.05 10.01 -26.14
CA ILE A 101 4.62 10.34 -26.29
C ILE A 101 4.34 11.82 -25.98
N LEU A 102 5.10 12.40 -25.06
CA LEU A 102 4.88 13.77 -24.58
C LEU A 102 5.23 14.82 -25.64
N ASP A 103 4.55 15.96 -25.59
CA ASP A 103 4.91 17.17 -26.35
C ASP A 103 6.12 17.89 -25.71
N PRO A 104 6.72 18.91 -26.36
CA PRO A 104 7.91 19.59 -25.85
C PRO A 104 7.75 20.21 -24.45
N GLU A 105 6.60 20.81 -24.14
CA GLU A 105 6.35 21.47 -22.85
C GLU A 105 6.21 20.42 -21.73
N GLN A 106 5.43 19.36 -22.02
CA GLN A 106 5.26 18.22 -21.13
C GLN A 106 6.60 17.50 -20.87
N ARG A 107 7.42 17.30 -21.91
CA ARG A 107 8.76 16.70 -21.81
C ARG A 107 9.65 17.46 -20.85
N GLN A 108 9.74 18.79 -20.99
CA GLN A 108 10.56 19.62 -20.12
C GLN A 108 10.16 19.44 -18.65
N LYS A 109 8.85 19.44 -18.37
CA LYS A 109 8.32 19.20 -17.01
C LYS A 109 8.63 17.79 -16.52
N PHE A 110 8.55 16.79 -17.40
CA PHE A 110 8.83 15.40 -17.08
C PHE A 110 10.31 15.18 -16.75
N GLU A 111 11.22 15.69 -17.58
CA GLU A 111 12.67 15.65 -17.36
C GLU A 111 13.08 16.36 -16.07
N ALA A 112 12.48 17.52 -15.77
CA ALA A 112 12.71 18.20 -14.49
C ALA A 112 12.30 17.32 -13.29
N ARG A 113 11.20 16.57 -13.41
CA ARG A 113 10.81 15.58 -12.39
C ARG A 113 11.84 14.45 -12.30
N LEU A 114 12.31 13.92 -13.42
CA LEU A 114 13.33 12.87 -13.45
C LEU A 114 14.60 13.31 -12.73
N LYS A 115 15.09 14.51 -13.06
CA LYS A 115 16.25 15.11 -12.43
C LYS A 115 16.06 15.25 -10.93
N LYS A 116 14.93 15.82 -10.48
CA LYS A 116 14.61 15.96 -9.05
C LYS A 116 14.55 14.62 -8.33
N ASN A 117 14.03 13.58 -8.98
CA ASN A 117 14.00 12.23 -8.42
C ASN A 117 15.41 11.63 -8.31
N ALA A 118 16.26 11.83 -9.32
CA ALA A 118 17.66 11.39 -9.30
C ALA A 118 18.45 12.11 -8.19
N GLU A 119 18.26 13.42 -8.02
CA GLU A 119 18.86 14.20 -6.94
C GLU A 119 18.42 13.69 -5.56
N ARG A 120 17.13 13.36 -5.39
CA ARG A 120 16.61 12.76 -4.15
C ARG A 120 17.20 11.39 -3.87
N ARG A 121 17.36 10.55 -4.91
CA ARG A 121 18.00 9.24 -4.79
C ARG A 121 19.46 9.40 -4.36
N ALA A 122 20.22 10.24 -5.05
CA ALA A 122 21.61 10.53 -4.72
C ALA A 122 21.76 11.10 -3.30
N LYS A 123 20.83 11.95 -2.85
CA LYS A 123 20.80 12.45 -1.47
C LYS A 123 20.60 11.31 -0.48
N GLY A 124 19.61 10.45 -0.71
CA GLY A 124 19.35 9.28 0.14
C GLY A 124 20.53 8.30 0.18
N GLU A 125 21.24 8.12 -0.94
CA GLU A 125 22.46 7.30 -1.00
C GLU A 125 23.60 7.90 -0.17
N LYS A 126 23.77 9.23 -0.20
CA LYS A 126 24.76 9.93 0.66
C LYS A 126 24.42 9.79 2.14
N GLU A 127 23.18 10.05 2.52
CA GLU A 127 22.70 9.87 3.91
C GLU A 127 22.88 8.41 4.37
N ALA A 128 22.58 7.46 3.48
CA ALA A 128 22.84 6.06 3.74
C ALA A 128 24.33 5.81 3.93
N ALA A 129 25.22 6.36 3.09
CA ALA A 129 26.67 6.22 3.19
C ALA A 129 27.23 6.74 4.53
N GLU A 130 26.73 7.87 5.02
CA GLU A 130 27.12 8.48 6.30
C GLU A 130 26.65 7.66 7.53
N THR A 131 25.59 6.88 7.39
CA THR A 131 25.07 6.03 8.46
C THR A 131 25.98 4.81 8.67
N THR A 132 26.49 4.62 9.89
CA THR A 132 27.38 3.50 10.26
C THR A 132 26.62 2.23 10.66
N THR A 133 25.50 2.35 11.38
CA THR A 133 24.69 1.20 11.84
C THR A 133 23.20 1.44 11.61
N LEU A 134 22.49 0.41 11.12
CA LEU A 134 21.05 0.49 10.91
C LEU A 134 20.26 0.29 12.21
N SER A 135 19.28 1.17 12.43
CA SER A 135 18.25 0.99 13.45
C SER A 135 17.23 -0.08 13.03
N ASP A 136 16.55 -0.67 14.00
CA ASP A 136 15.51 -1.69 13.75
C ASP A 136 14.40 -1.17 12.82
N GLU A 137 14.00 0.09 12.99
CA GLU A 137 13.03 0.74 12.11
C GLU A 137 13.56 0.92 10.69
N GLN A 138 14.84 1.25 10.52
CA GLN A 138 15.45 1.34 9.20
C GLN A 138 15.50 -0.03 8.51
N ILE A 139 15.85 -1.09 9.25
CA ILE A 139 15.85 -2.47 8.72
C ILE A 139 14.45 -2.85 8.27
N PHE A 140 13.45 -2.66 9.13
CA PHE A 140 12.06 -2.95 8.81
C PHE A 140 11.58 -2.18 7.58
N ARG A 141 11.81 -0.87 7.54
CA ARG A 141 11.43 -0.02 6.41
C ARG A 141 12.06 -0.50 5.10
N LEU A 142 13.35 -0.82 5.10
CA LEU A 142 14.06 -1.31 3.90
C LEU A 142 13.52 -2.65 3.41
N GLN A 143 13.05 -3.52 4.31
CA GLN A 143 12.41 -4.79 3.92
C GLN A 143 11.01 -4.61 3.33
N GLN A 144 10.27 -3.58 3.75
CA GLN A 144 8.90 -3.30 3.31
C GLN A 144 8.84 -2.42 2.05
N GLU A 145 9.83 -1.55 1.86
CA GLU A 145 9.86 -0.59 0.75
C GLU A 145 9.66 -1.23 -0.64
N PRO A 146 10.27 -2.39 -0.97
CA PRO A 146 10.02 -3.06 -2.25
C PRO A 146 8.55 -3.43 -2.47
N LEU A 147 7.84 -3.85 -1.42
CA LEU A 147 6.43 -4.23 -1.49
C LEU A 147 5.54 -3.02 -1.72
N TRP A 148 5.83 -1.90 -1.05
CA TRP A 148 5.13 -0.64 -1.30
C TRP A 148 5.35 -0.14 -2.73
N ASN A 149 6.58 -0.28 -3.24
CA ASN A 149 6.92 0.11 -4.61
C ASN A 149 6.31 -0.82 -5.67
N ALA A 150 6.04 -2.08 -5.35
CA ALA A 150 5.32 -3.00 -6.25
C ALA A 150 3.94 -2.45 -6.65
N LEU A 151 3.24 -1.79 -5.74
CA LEU A 151 1.95 -1.15 -6.03
C LEU A 151 2.05 -0.17 -7.21
N TRP A 152 3.13 0.61 -7.29
CA TRP A 152 3.34 1.56 -8.38
C TRP A 152 3.59 0.91 -9.75
N ASN A 153 4.04 -0.34 -9.77
CA ASN A 153 4.23 -1.11 -11.00
C ASN A 153 2.94 -1.80 -11.46
N VAL A 154 2.03 -2.13 -10.53
CA VAL A 154 0.82 -2.89 -10.82
C VAL A 154 -0.42 -2.01 -11.01
N ALA A 155 -0.52 -0.89 -10.28
CA ALA A 155 -1.70 -0.04 -10.27
C ALA A 155 -1.76 0.91 -11.49
N ILE A 156 -2.17 0.37 -12.64
CA ILE A 156 -2.24 1.09 -13.93
C ILE A 156 -3.11 2.36 -13.82
N ASN A 157 -4.36 2.24 -13.36
CA ASN A 157 -5.31 3.35 -13.36
C ASN A 157 -4.81 4.51 -12.50
N TRP A 158 -4.35 4.21 -11.28
CA TRP A 158 -3.84 5.23 -10.37
C TRP A 158 -2.61 5.95 -10.95
N ARG A 159 -1.72 5.21 -11.62
CA ARG A 159 -0.54 5.80 -12.25
C ARG A 159 -0.92 6.65 -13.46
N LEU A 160 -1.85 6.18 -14.29
CA LEU A 160 -2.36 6.92 -15.44
C LEU A 160 -3.02 8.22 -15.00
N GLU A 161 -3.95 8.18 -14.05
CA GLU A 161 -4.63 9.36 -13.51
C GLU A 161 -3.63 10.40 -12.99
N ARG A 162 -2.60 9.96 -12.28
CA ARG A 162 -1.53 10.84 -11.80
C ARG A 162 -0.76 11.49 -12.96
N LEU A 163 -0.39 10.72 -13.99
CA LEU A 163 0.31 11.26 -15.17
C LEU A 163 -0.58 12.23 -15.95
N THR A 164 -1.85 11.88 -16.16
CA THR A 164 -2.84 12.75 -16.81
C THR A 164 -3.01 14.06 -16.05
N ARG A 165 -3.14 14.01 -14.72
CA ARG A 165 -3.25 15.22 -13.90
C ARG A 165 -1.97 16.07 -13.94
N ASP A 166 -0.82 15.43 -13.79
CA ASP A 166 0.45 16.14 -13.62
C ASP A 166 0.94 16.73 -14.96
N TYR A 167 0.63 16.12 -16.10
CA TYR A 167 1.09 16.53 -17.44
C TYR A 167 -0.02 16.97 -18.41
N LYS A 168 -1.30 16.93 -17.98
CA LYS A 168 -2.46 17.26 -18.82
C LYS A 168 -2.48 16.48 -20.13
N LEU A 169 -2.35 15.15 -20.02
CA LEU A 169 -2.32 14.27 -21.19
C LEU A 169 -3.65 14.32 -21.95
N ASP A 170 -3.61 14.44 -23.27
CA ASP A 170 -4.79 14.30 -24.12
C ASP A 170 -5.24 12.83 -24.23
N ASP A 171 -6.39 12.58 -24.85
CA ASP A 171 -6.96 11.23 -24.95
C ASP A 171 -6.07 10.25 -25.74
N GLN A 172 -5.36 10.75 -26.75
CA GLN A 172 -4.46 9.93 -27.56
C GLN A 172 -3.20 9.55 -26.77
N GLN A 173 -2.63 10.51 -26.04
CA GLN A 173 -1.51 10.29 -25.13
C GLN A 173 -1.89 9.35 -23.99
N GLN A 174 -3.07 9.53 -23.38
CA GLN A 174 -3.58 8.66 -22.33
C GLN A 174 -3.72 7.21 -22.80
N ALA A 175 -4.25 6.99 -24.00
CA ALA A 175 -4.37 5.65 -24.58
C ALA A 175 -3.00 4.98 -24.76
N ARG A 176 -2.01 5.71 -25.29
CA ARG A 176 -0.64 5.19 -25.47
C ARG A 176 0.06 4.91 -24.14
N VAL A 177 -0.05 5.82 -23.16
CA VAL A 177 0.53 5.65 -21.82
C VAL A 177 -0.12 4.46 -21.09
N ARG A 178 -1.43 4.24 -21.27
CA ARG A 178 -2.11 3.05 -20.71
C ARG A 178 -1.49 1.75 -21.23
N VAL A 179 -1.18 1.66 -22.53
CA VAL A 179 -0.51 0.49 -23.12
C VAL A 179 0.88 0.29 -22.50
N LEU A 180 1.67 1.37 -22.36
CA LEU A 180 2.99 1.27 -21.72
C LEU A 180 2.90 0.80 -20.25
N LEU A 181 1.87 1.24 -19.51
CA LEU A 181 1.64 0.81 -18.14
C LEU A 181 1.24 -0.67 -18.06
N GLN A 182 0.47 -1.18 -19.03
CA GLN A 182 0.16 -2.61 -19.14
C GLN A 182 1.43 -3.44 -19.38
N GLN A 183 2.23 -3.05 -20.37
CA GLN A 183 3.50 -3.72 -20.68
C GLN A 183 4.47 -3.72 -19.51
N ARG A 184 4.58 -2.58 -18.81
CA ARG A 184 5.39 -2.46 -17.59
C ARG A 184 4.90 -3.43 -16.51
N ARG A 185 3.58 -3.51 -16.30
CA ARG A 185 2.98 -4.44 -15.32
C ARG A 185 3.28 -5.89 -15.68
N GLU A 186 3.12 -6.27 -16.95
CA GLU A 186 3.40 -7.64 -17.42
C GLU A 186 4.86 -8.01 -17.16
N LYS A 187 5.81 -7.18 -17.61
CA LYS A 187 7.25 -7.38 -17.34
C LYS A 187 7.56 -7.47 -15.84
N PHE A 188 6.88 -6.67 -15.03
CA PHE A 188 7.05 -6.70 -13.58
C PHE A 188 6.54 -8.01 -12.97
N LEU A 189 5.35 -8.47 -13.37
CA LEU A 189 4.78 -9.73 -12.88
C LEU A 189 5.64 -10.92 -13.30
N GLU A 190 6.09 -10.97 -14.55
CA GLU A 190 7.03 -12.01 -15.02
C GLU A 190 8.32 -12.03 -14.20
N LEU A 191 8.87 -10.85 -13.88
CA LEU A 191 10.05 -10.74 -13.03
C LEU A 191 9.78 -11.26 -11.61
N VAL A 192 8.64 -10.89 -11.02
CA VAL A 192 8.25 -11.35 -9.68
C VAL A 192 8.04 -12.86 -9.64
N ASP A 193 7.36 -13.41 -10.64
CA ASP A 193 7.09 -14.85 -10.74
C ASP A 193 8.37 -15.67 -10.93
N ALA A 194 9.37 -15.11 -11.63
CA ALA A 194 10.68 -15.73 -11.83
C ALA A 194 11.65 -15.52 -10.65
N THR A 195 11.37 -14.60 -9.73
CA THR A 195 12.30 -14.20 -8.66
C THR A 195 11.87 -14.78 -7.30
N PRO A 196 12.78 -15.43 -6.55
CA PRO A 196 12.46 -15.87 -5.19
C PRO A 196 11.96 -14.69 -4.30
N PRO A 197 10.91 -14.85 -3.48
CA PRO A 197 10.41 -13.77 -2.63
C PRO A 197 11.45 -13.11 -1.72
N PRO A 198 12.43 -13.85 -1.13
CA PRO A 198 13.47 -13.23 -0.31
C PRO A 198 14.31 -12.19 -1.06
N SER A 199 14.59 -12.40 -2.36
CA SER A 199 15.35 -11.43 -3.16
C SER A 199 14.61 -10.10 -3.32
N ILE A 200 13.27 -10.13 -3.37
CA ILE A 200 12.45 -8.92 -3.48
C ILE A 200 12.55 -8.10 -2.19
N MET A 201 12.28 -8.73 -1.04
CA MET A 201 12.31 -8.05 0.27
C MET A 201 13.72 -7.57 0.66
N LEU A 202 14.76 -8.33 0.31
CA LEU A 202 16.14 -7.98 0.66
C LEU A 202 16.80 -7.04 -0.35
N SER A 203 16.13 -6.71 -1.46
CA SER A 203 16.72 -5.89 -2.53
C SER A 203 17.22 -4.51 -2.08
N ARG A 204 16.48 -3.84 -1.19
CA ARG A 204 16.85 -2.52 -0.64
C ARG A 204 17.79 -2.62 0.55
N LEU A 205 17.78 -3.75 1.25
CA LEU A 205 18.63 -3.99 2.43
C LEU A 205 20.04 -4.44 2.04
N ALA A 206 20.19 -5.22 0.96
CA ALA A 206 21.46 -5.80 0.55
C ALA A 206 22.62 -4.81 0.33
N PRO A 207 22.43 -3.61 -0.28
CA PRO A 207 23.47 -2.58 -0.35
C PRO A 207 24.03 -2.14 1.00
N GLN A 208 23.22 -2.30 2.05
CA GLN A 208 23.50 -1.82 3.40
C GLN A 208 23.75 -2.98 4.36
N ALA A 209 24.00 -4.19 3.84
CA ALA A 209 24.16 -5.39 4.65
C ALA A 209 25.32 -5.28 5.65
N GLU A 210 26.40 -4.59 5.29
CA GLU A 210 27.55 -4.32 6.17
C GLU A 210 27.18 -3.49 7.40
N LYS A 211 26.07 -2.74 7.33
CA LYS A 211 25.59 -1.84 8.38
C LYS A 211 24.58 -2.50 9.31
N LEU A 212 24.28 -3.78 9.11
CA LEU A 212 23.39 -4.53 9.98
C LEU A 212 23.96 -4.67 11.40
N GLY A 213 25.29 -4.74 11.56
CA GLY A 213 26.04 -4.59 12.82
C GLY A 213 25.53 -5.42 14.03
N ALA A 214 26.19 -5.24 15.18
CA ALA A 214 25.57 -5.60 16.46
C ALA A 214 24.43 -4.61 16.77
N ALA A 215 23.40 -5.03 17.52
CA ALA A 215 22.28 -4.16 17.88
C ALA A 215 22.80 -2.88 18.56
N PRO A 216 22.27 -1.69 18.22
CA PRO A 216 22.65 -0.46 18.92
C PRO A 216 22.34 -0.63 20.40
N ALA A 217 23.29 -0.24 21.26
CA ALA A 217 23.11 -0.31 22.71
C ALA A 217 21.81 0.41 23.09
N LYS A 218 20.94 -0.28 23.83
CA LYS A 218 19.72 0.33 24.37
C LYS A 218 20.16 1.42 25.35
N ASN A 219 19.82 2.68 25.04
CA ASN A 219 19.84 3.77 26.02
C ASN A 219 18.54 3.77 26.82
#